data_AF-A0A818NPE7-F1
#
_entry.id   AF-A0A818NPE7-F1
#
_cell.length_a   1.000
_cell.length_b   1.000
_cell.length_c   1.000
_cell.angle_alpha   90.00
_cell.angle_beta   90.00
_cell.angle_gamma   90.00
#
_symmetry.space_group_name_H-M   'P 1'
#
loop_
_entity.id
_entity.type
_entity.pdbx_description
1 polymer ?
#
loop_
_entity_poly.entity_id
_entity_poly.type
_entity_poly.pdbx_seq_one_letter_code
_entity_poly.pdbx_strand_id
1 'polypeptide(L)'
;MSSEQHVPPFSPPPNKSEQHVPTFSPPPNKSEQHVPTFSPPPLNKSERIPKIRIRQYNNGQYAVIENIQETDQVIPTEKEMRLMPGDELRLRYVGDSSKLTWSGVGHVIKVPNNYGEEIGIELKISQGVPIEYSTNFVVEFVWKSTSFDRMQAALKTFAVDENSVSAYLYHRLLGHKVEDLVMKVTLPKRFSAPGLPELNHSQVYAVKTVLQHPLSLIQGPPGTGKTVTSATIVHHLVKQNQGQVLVCAPSNIAVDQSTEKIHKTGLKVVRLCAKSREALDSPVSFLALHNQIRNLESEPELKKLQQLKDETGELSSADEKRYRTLKRQCESDLLRNADVICCTCVGSGDPRLSHGYQFRSILIDESTQATEPECMVPVVLGARQLILVGDHCQLGPVVMSKKAAKAGLSQSLFERLVVLDIRPIRLQVQHRMHPALSAFPSNIFYEGLIYFIIQKKKKKNFHLNRYDQD
;
A
#
# COMPACT_ATOMS: atom_id res chain seq x y z
N MET A 1 50.73 -34.19 -14.27
CA MET A 1 51.07 -32.76 -14.20
C MET A 1 49.79 -31.99 -13.88
N SER A 2 49.53 -31.86 -12.59
CA SER A 2 48.39 -31.18 -11.98
C SER A 2 48.81 -29.75 -11.66
N SER A 3 48.17 -28.76 -12.30
CA SER A 3 48.43 -27.34 -12.06
C SER A 3 47.50 -26.82 -10.98
N GLU A 4 48.01 -26.71 -9.75
CA GLU A 4 47.40 -25.93 -8.67
C GLU A 4 47.43 -24.44 -9.01
N GLN A 5 46.26 -23.79 -9.00
CA GLN A 5 46.16 -22.33 -9.08
C GLN A 5 46.29 -21.77 -7.66
N HIS A 6 47.41 -21.10 -7.40
CA HIS A 6 47.67 -20.32 -6.19
C HIS A 6 46.67 -19.16 -6.07
N VAL A 7 45.94 -19.12 -4.95
CA VAL A 7 45.17 -17.95 -4.48
C VAL A 7 46.14 -17.05 -3.69
N PRO A 8 46.22 -15.73 -3.95
CA PRO A 8 47.08 -14.84 -3.17
C PRO A 8 46.48 -14.56 -1.78
N PRO A 9 47.31 -14.32 -0.75
CA PRO A 9 46.83 -14.10 0.61
C PRO A 9 46.17 -12.72 0.77
N PHE A 10 45.11 -12.70 1.57
CA PHE A 10 44.37 -11.50 1.99
C PHE A 10 45.29 -10.49 2.68
N SER A 11 45.30 -9.25 2.19
CA SER A 11 45.84 -8.09 2.89
C SER A 11 44.85 -7.61 3.97
N PRO A 12 45.30 -7.30 5.19
CA PRO A 12 44.42 -6.77 6.25
C PRO A 12 44.00 -5.33 5.93
N PRO A 13 42.82 -4.88 6.39
CA PRO A 13 42.35 -3.52 6.16
C PRO A 13 43.21 -2.50 6.94
N PRO A 14 43.37 -1.27 6.43
CA PRO A 14 44.15 -0.24 7.11
C PRO A 14 43.44 0.22 8.40
N ASN A 15 44.26 0.56 9.40
CA ASN A 15 43.85 1.05 10.71
C ASN A 15 42.84 2.20 10.62
N LYS A 16 41.76 2.09 11.41
CA LYS A 16 40.76 3.13 11.60
C LYS A 16 41.43 4.39 12.15
N SER A 17 41.35 5.49 11.41
CA SER A 17 41.52 6.82 11.95
C SER A 17 40.39 7.09 12.95
N GLU A 18 40.74 7.63 14.11
CA GLU A 18 39.84 8.05 15.17
C GLU A 18 38.79 9.01 14.63
N GLN A 19 37.55 8.52 14.47
CA GLN A 19 36.39 9.38 14.28
C GLN A 19 35.78 9.66 15.65
N HIS A 20 35.72 10.95 15.99
CA HIS A 20 35.05 11.49 17.17
C HIS A 20 33.71 10.81 17.43
N VAL A 21 33.60 10.11 18.55
CA VAL A 21 32.34 9.64 19.11
C VAL A 21 31.59 10.84 19.69
N PRO A 22 30.40 11.21 19.20
CA PRO A 22 29.57 12.19 19.87
C PRO A 22 29.06 11.56 21.18
N THR A 23 29.42 12.14 22.31
CA THR A 23 28.81 11.80 23.61
C THR A 23 27.35 12.24 23.59
N PHE A 24 26.43 11.28 23.52
CA PHE A 24 25.01 11.52 23.70
C PHE A 24 24.66 11.51 25.20
N SER A 25 24.17 12.64 25.69
CA SER A 25 23.54 12.76 27.01
C SER A 25 22.28 11.87 27.09
N PRO A 26 21.96 11.27 28.24
CA PRO A 26 20.73 10.51 28.40
C PRO A 26 19.50 11.43 28.25
N PRO A 27 18.35 10.93 27.74
CA PRO A 27 17.15 11.73 27.60
C PRO A 27 16.56 12.09 28.99
N PRO A 28 15.90 13.25 29.12
CA PRO A 28 15.26 13.65 30.37
C PRO A 28 14.03 12.78 30.69
N ASN A 29 13.67 12.76 31.97
CA ASN A 29 12.61 11.97 32.58
C ASN A 29 11.21 12.14 31.95
N LYS A 30 10.39 11.10 32.15
CA LYS A 30 9.05 10.76 31.63
C LYS A 30 7.89 11.79 31.71
N SER A 31 8.09 13.10 31.75
CA SER A 31 6.95 14.04 31.97
C SER A 31 6.46 14.87 30.79
N GLU A 32 7.09 14.87 29.61
CA GLU A 32 6.58 15.66 28.45
C GLU A 32 6.80 14.93 27.12
N GLN A 33 5.90 13.99 26.79
CA GLN A 33 5.82 13.47 25.41
C GLN A 33 5.02 14.47 24.56
N HIS A 34 5.71 15.41 23.93
CA HIS A 34 5.14 16.19 22.83
C HIS A 34 4.86 15.24 21.65
N VAL A 35 3.61 14.86 21.46
CA VAL A 35 3.16 14.22 20.21
C VAL A 35 3.41 15.22 19.07
N PRO A 36 4.21 14.88 18.04
CA PRO A 36 4.45 15.79 16.93
C PRO A 36 3.15 16.05 16.17
N THR A 37 2.62 17.28 16.29
CA THR A 37 1.45 17.72 15.53
C THR A 37 1.85 17.99 14.08
N PHE A 38 1.34 17.19 13.14
CA PHE A 38 1.47 17.44 11.71
C PHE A 38 0.44 18.50 11.31
N SER A 39 0.89 19.71 10.99
CA SER A 39 0.02 20.72 10.38
C SER A 39 -0.28 20.33 8.94
N PRO A 40 -1.55 20.32 8.50
CA PRO A 40 -1.88 20.01 7.11
C PRO A 40 -1.32 21.09 6.16
N PRO A 41 -0.94 20.73 4.92
CA PRO A 41 -0.48 21.71 3.95
C PRO A 41 -1.65 22.67 3.60
N PRO A 42 -1.40 23.98 3.46
CA PRO A 42 -2.43 24.94 3.14
C PRO A 42 -2.66 24.95 1.63
N LEU A 43 -3.51 24.10 1.06
CA LEU A 43 -3.83 24.20 -0.38
C LEU A 43 -5.25 23.73 -0.71
N ASN A 44 -6.20 24.67 -0.77
CA ASN A 44 -7.30 24.58 -1.73
C ASN A 44 -6.84 25.32 -2.99
N LYS A 45 -6.26 24.60 -3.96
CA LYS A 45 -6.03 25.14 -5.31
C LYS A 45 -7.36 25.05 -6.08
N SER A 46 -7.78 26.16 -6.66
CA SER A 46 -8.97 26.26 -7.51
C SER A 46 -8.55 26.74 -8.89
N GLU A 47 -9.00 26.05 -9.93
CA GLU A 47 -8.64 26.38 -11.30
C GLU A 47 -9.90 26.49 -12.16
N ARG A 48 -9.94 27.49 -13.05
CA ARG A 48 -10.99 27.63 -14.06
C ARG A 48 -10.71 26.64 -15.18
N ILE A 49 -11.74 25.93 -15.59
CA ILE A 49 -11.64 24.92 -16.64
C ILE A 49 -12.09 25.55 -17.96
N PRO A 50 -11.32 25.38 -19.05
CA PRO A 50 -11.68 25.91 -20.36
C PRO A 50 -12.92 25.23 -20.95
N LYS A 51 -13.09 23.92 -20.75
CA LYS A 51 -14.25 23.16 -21.26
C LYS A 51 -14.60 21.96 -20.39
N ILE A 52 -15.89 21.69 -20.23
CA ILE A 52 -16.40 20.48 -19.58
C ILE A 52 -17.53 19.87 -20.39
N ARG A 53 -17.62 18.54 -20.37
CA ARG A 53 -18.73 17.78 -20.97
C ARG A 53 -19.38 16.91 -19.91
N ILE A 54 -20.60 17.28 -19.53
CA ILE A 54 -21.37 16.50 -18.57
C ILE A 54 -22.23 15.49 -19.35
N ARG A 55 -22.17 14.21 -18.96
CA ARG A 55 -22.97 13.12 -19.55
C ARG A 55 -23.78 12.44 -18.46
N GLN A 56 -25.04 12.14 -18.75
CA GLN A 56 -25.92 11.39 -17.88
C GLN A 56 -25.99 9.93 -18.34
N TYR A 57 -25.76 8.98 -17.44
CA TYR A 57 -25.83 7.54 -17.72
C TYR A 57 -26.42 6.81 -16.49
N ASN A 58 -27.40 5.93 -16.70
CA ASN A 58 -27.97 5.01 -15.70
C ASN A 58 -28.24 5.66 -14.32
N ASN A 59 -29.06 6.72 -14.25
CA ASN A 59 -29.42 7.44 -13.03
C ASN A 59 -28.27 8.15 -12.28
N GLY A 60 -27.01 8.00 -12.73
CA GLY A 60 -25.85 8.76 -12.29
C GLY A 60 -25.46 9.87 -13.28
N GLN A 61 -24.77 10.89 -12.79
CA GLN A 61 -24.18 11.93 -13.63
C GLN A 61 -22.67 11.89 -13.55
N TYR A 62 -22.04 11.84 -14.72
CA TYR A 62 -20.60 11.84 -14.88
C TYR A 62 -20.18 13.13 -15.59
N ALA A 63 -19.28 13.89 -14.97
CA ALA A 63 -18.64 15.01 -15.60
C ALA A 63 -17.32 14.52 -16.22
N VAL A 64 -17.21 14.61 -17.54
CA VAL A 64 -15.94 14.42 -18.26
C VAL A 64 -15.35 15.80 -18.49
N ILE A 65 -14.18 16.04 -17.91
CA ILE A 65 -13.41 17.24 -18.15
C ILE A 65 -12.54 16.95 -19.37
N GLU A 66 -12.95 17.50 -20.51
CA GLU A 66 -12.21 17.45 -21.76
C GLU A 66 -11.34 18.72 -21.84
N ASN A 67 -10.04 18.55 -22.02
CA ASN A 67 -9.05 19.60 -22.30
C ASN A 67 -8.45 20.34 -21.08
N ILE A 68 -7.18 20.01 -20.81
CA ILE A 68 -6.20 20.78 -20.02
C ILE A 68 -5.13 21.22 -21.04
N GLN A 69 -5.43 22.16 -21.93
CA GLN A 69 -4.41 22.76 -22.79
C GLN A 69 -4.16 24.20 -22.36
N GLU A 70 -2.90 24.44 -21.98
CA GLU A 70 -2.17 25.71 -22.06
C GLU A 70 -2.95 26.96 -21.61
N THR A 71 -3.39 26.99 -20.36
CA THR A 71 -3.26 28.24 -19.62
C THR A 71 -1.87 28.25 -19.01
N ASP A 72 -1.10 29.31 -19.26
CA ASP A 72 0.21 29.66 -18.65
C ASP A 72 0.19 29.75 -17.10
N GLN A 73 -0.84 29.21 -16.46
CA GLN A 73 -0.92 28.91 -15.04
C GLN A 73 -1.14 27.40 -14.88
N VAL A 74 -0.06 26.69 -15.22
CA VAL A 74 0.41 25.41 -14.68
C VAL A 74 -0.49 24.85 -13.55
N ILE A 75 -1.37 23.88 -13.89
CA ILE A 75 -1.57 22.73 -12.99
C ILE A 75 -0.16 22.32 -12.59
N PRO A 76 0.16 22.22 -11.30
CA PRO A 76 1.53 22.01 -10.85
C PRO A 76 2.16 20.91 -11.70
N THR A 77 3.15 21.31 -12.52
CA THR A 77 3.94 20.44 -13.40
C THR A 77 4.14 19.10 -12.70
N GLU A 78 4.02 17.99 -13.44
CA GLU A 78 4.13 16.53 -13.13
C GLU A 78 4.68 16.04 -11.75
N LYS A 79 5.41 16.88 -11.02
CA LYS A 79 5.98 16.72 -9.69
C LYS A 79 5.07 17.05 -8.50
N GLU A 80 4.00 17.85 -8.61
CA GLU A 80 3.37 18.41 -7.39
C GLU A 80 2.03 17.80 -6.95
N MET A 81 1.16 17.30 -7.85
CA MET A 81 -0.06 16.57 -7.45
C MET A 81 -0.44 15.52 -8.52
N ARG A 82 -0.32 14.22 -8.18
CA ARG A 82 -0.81 13.12 -9.04
C ARG A 82 -2.25 12.79 -8.64
N LEU A 83 -3.20 13.12 -9.51
CA LEU A 83 -4.60 12.72 -9.36
C LEU A 83 -4.69 11.20 -9.34
N MET A 84 -5.41 10.63 -8.37
CA MET A 84 -5.64 9.20 -8.27
C MET A 84 -7.12 8.88 -8.41
N PRO A 85 -7.48 7.73 -9.00
CA PRO A 85 -8.85 7.24 -8.97
C PRO A 85 -9.35 7.13 -7.51
N GLY A 86 -10.52 7.72 -7.24
CA GLY A 86 -11.17 7.84 -5.94
C GLY A 86 -10.91 9.16 -5.20
N ASP A 87 -10.08 10.06 -5.73
CA ASP A 87 -9.90 11.41 -5.19
C ASP A 87 -11.19 12.23 -5.31
N GLU A 88 -11.45 13.12 -4.35
CA GLU A 88 -12.62 14.01 -4.40
C GLU A 88 -12.28 15.35 -5.05
N LEU A 89 -13.10 15.72 -6.03
CA LEU A 89 -13.04 17.02 -6.68
C LEU A 89 -14.38 17.73 -6.48
N ARG A 90 -14.33 19.03 -6.22
CA ARG A 90 -15.52 19.88 -6.23
C ARG A 90 -15.56 20.62 -7.55
N LEU A 91 -16.67 20.47 -8.25
CA LEU A 91 -16.97 21.20 -9.46
C LEU A 91 -17.94 22.33 -9.12
N ARG A 92 -17.61 23.56 -9.48
CA ARG A 92 -18.47 24.73 -9.32
C ARG A 92 -18.76 25.38 -10.66
N TYR A 93 -20.02 25.67 -10.94
CA TYR A 93 -20.40 26.54 -12.05
C TYR A 93 -20.46 27.97 -11.54
N VAL A 94 -19.70 28.87 -12.18
CA VAL A 94 -19.60 30.28 -11.84
C VAL A 94 -20.06 31.07 -13.06
N GLY A 95 -21.38 31.18 -13.26
CA GLY A 95 -21.95 31.91 -14.40
C GLY A 95 -21.59 33.41 -14.41
N ASP A 96 -21.85 34.08 -15.54
CA ASP A 96 -21.53 35.51 -15.74
C ASP A 96 -22.44 36.46 -14.95
N SER A 97 -23.54 35.96 -14.39
CA SER A 97 -24.46 36.72 -13.53
C SER A 97 -24.56 36.06 -12.16
N SER A 98 -24.37 36.85 -11.11
CA SER A 98 -24.19 36.45 -9.70
C SER A 98 -25.34 35.66 -9.05
N LYS A 99 -26.37 35.26 -9.80
CA LYS A 99 -27.55 34.54 -9.31
C LYS A 99 -27.57 33.04 -9.64
N LEU A 100 -26.85 32.57 -10.66
CA LEU A 100 -26.78 31.15 -11.01
C LEU A 100 -25.40 30.58 -10.63
N THR A 101 -25.32 30.03 -9.43
CA THR A 101 -24.13 29.30 -8.98
C THR A 101 -24.53 27.87 -8.64
N TRP A 102 -23.71 26.92 -9.04
CA TRP A 102 -23.89 25.52 -8.70
C TRP A 102 -22.58 24.96 -8.16
N SER A 103 -22.67 23.98 -7.24
CA SER A 103 -21.52 23.30 -6.67
C SER A 103 -21.88 21.84 -6.40
N GLY A 104 -21.08 20.92 -6.94
CA GLY A 104 -21.20 19.49 -6.71
C GLY A 104 -19.84 18.87 -6.37
N VAL A 105 -19.85 17.83 -5.54
CA VAL A 105 -18.65 17.04 -5.24
C VAL A 105 -18.79 15.68 -5.93
N GLY A 106 -17.70 15.22 -6.54
CA GLY A 106 -17.62 13.91 -7.16
C GLY A 106 -16.29 13.23 -6.91
N HIS A 107 -16.19 11.97 -7.34
CA HIS A 107 -14.96 11.18 -7.24
C HIS A 107 -14.35 10.96 -8.61
N VAL A 108 -13.02 10.99 -8.68
CA VAL A 108 -12.27 10.68 -9.90
C VAL A 108 -12.42 9.20 -10.24
N ILE A 109 -12.96 8.90 -11.42
CA ILE A 109 -13.09 7.54 -11.95
C ILE A 109 -12.13 7.26 -13.11
N LYS A 110 -11.66 8.33 -13.78
CA LYS A 110 -10.70 8.26 -14.89
C LYS A 110 -9.65 9.35 -14.70
N VAL A 111 -8.39 8.95 -14.80
CA VAL A 111 -7.23 9.85 -14.83
C VAL A 111 -6.64 9.88 -16.25
N PRO A 112 -5.96 10.96 -16.66
CA PRO A 112 -5.30 11.06 -17.94
C PRO A 112 -4.33 9.89 -18.16
N ASN A 113 -4.31 9.35 -19.38
CA ASN A 113 -3.42 8.26 -19.77
C ASN A 113 -3.00 8.40 -21.25
N ASN A 114 -2.20 7.45 -21.75
CA ASN A 114 -1.70 7.45 -23.13
C ASN A 114 -2.81 7.40 -24.22
N TYR A 115 -4.07 7.15 -23.84
CA TYR A 115 -5.22 7.06 -24.74
C TYR A 115 -6.16 8.26 -24.64
N GLY A 116 -5.94 9.19 -23.70
CA GLY A 116 -6.75 10.39 -23.56
C GLY A 116 -6.38 11.24 -22.35
N GLU A 117 -6.47 12.56 -22.51
CA GLU A 117 -6.11 13.55 -21.49
C GLU A 117 -7.28 13.91 -20.55
N GLU A 118 -8.41 13.22 -20.69
CA GLU A 118 -9.64 13.53 -19.96
C GLU A 118 -9.59 13.05 -18.51
N ILE A 119 -10.11 13.89 -17.60
CA ILE A 119 -10.44 13.49 -16.23
C ILE A 119 -11.93 13.16 -16.18
N GLY A 120 -12.26 11.96 -15.69
CA GLY A 120 -13.65 11.56 -15.45
C GLY A 120 -14.00 11.67 -13.98
N ILE A 121 -15.08 12.37 -13.67
CA ILE A 121 -15.61 12.56 -12.31
C ILE A 121 -17.04 12.01 -12.23
N GLU A 122 -17.30 11.13 -11.27
CA GLU A 122 -18.66 10.69 -10.91
C GLU A 122 -19.21 11.59 -9.80
N LEU A 123 -20.27 12.36 -10.09
CA LEU A 123 -20.87 13.28 -9.13
C LEU A 123 -21.71 12.51 -8.10
N LYS A 124 -21.64 12.92 -6.82
CA LYS A 124 -22.43 12.31 -5.74
C LYS A 124 -23.93 12.59 -5.86
N ILE A 125 -24.30 13.71 -6.46
CA ILE A 125 -25.68 14.18 -6.60
C ILE A 125 -25.92 14.47 -8.08
N SER A 126 -26.99 13.91 -8.63
CA SER A 126 -27.42 14.10 -10.02
C SER A 126 -28.44 15.25 -10.19
N GLN A 127 -29.04 15.74 -9.10
CA GLN A 127 -30.03 16.82 -9.16
C GLN A 127 -29.37 18.21 -9.31
N GLY A 128 -29.96 19.05 -10.16
CA GLY A 128 -29.61 20.47 -10.29
C GLY A 128 -28.27 20.74 -10.97
N VAL A 129 -27.65 19.73 -11.59
CA VAL A 129 -26.38 19.89 -12.29
C VAL A 129 -26.61 20.60 -13.63
N PRO A 130 -25.88 21.69 -13.91
CA PRO A 130 -26.08 22.49 -15.11
C PRO A 130 -25.46 21.83 -16.34
N ILE A 131 -26.19 20.87 -16.93
CA ILE A 131 -25.75 20.08 -18.09
C ILE A 131 -25.75 20.89 -19.40
N GLU A 132 -26.50 21.98 -19.44
CA GLU A 132 -26.61 22.91 -20.57
C GLU A 132 -25.38 23.80 -20.76
N TYR A 133 -24.52 23.92 -19.74
CA TYR A 133 -23.31 24.73 -19.81
C TYR A 133 -22.07 23.85 -19.98
N SER A 134 -21.12 24.32 -20.78
CA SER A 134 -19.84 23.63 -21.05
C SER A 134 -18.61 24.46 -20.70
N THR A 135 -18.79 25.70 -20.23
CA THR A 135 -17.74 26.65 -19.86
C THR A 135 -18.06 27.29 -18.50
N ASN A 136 -17.14 28.10 -17.97
CA ASN A 136 -17.31 28.79 -16.68
C ASN A 136 -17.42 27.85 -15.45
N PHE A 137 -16.80 26.68 -15.55
CA PHE A 137 -16.63 25.79 -14.41
C PHE A 137 -15.29 25.99 -13.72
N VAL A 138 -15.27 25.79 -12.42
CA VAL A 138 -14.09 25.78 -11.56
C VAL A 138 -13.98 24.42 -10.91
N VAL A 139 -12.81 23.80 -10.99
CA VAL A 139 -12.49 22.61 -10.19
C VAL A 139 -11.67 23.03 -8.98
N GLU A 140 -12.09 22.56 -7.81
CA GLU A 140 -11.33 22.64 -6.57
C GLU A 140 -10.94 21.24 -6.12
N PHE A 141 -9.68 21.07 -5.73
CA PHE A 141 -9.26 19.84 -5.07
C PHE A 141 -9.81 19.79 -3.65
N VAL A 142 -10.56 18.73 -3.30
CA VAL A 142 -11.06 18.58 -1.93
C VAL A 142 -10.01 17.85 -1.12
N TRP A 143 -9.19 18.61 -0.39
CA TRP A 143 -8.23 18.00 0.53
C TRP A 143 -8.95 17.28 1.67
N LYS A 144 -8.57 16.02 1.92
CA LYS A 144 -9.04 15.22 3.03
C LYS A 144 -7.93 14.95 4.01
N SER A 145 -8.19 15.20 5.30
CA SER A 145 -7.28 14.92 6.40
C SER A 145 -7.18 13.44 6.76
N THR A 146 -8.06 12.58 6.24
CA THR A 146 -8.26 11.20 6.72
C THR A 146 -6.97 10.40 6.88
N SER A 147 -6.01 10.51 5.95
CA SER A 147 -4.73 9.80 6.05
C SER A 147 -3.89 10.31 7.23
N PHE A 148 -3.76 11.63 7.36
CA PHE A 148 -3.05 12.28 8.46
C PHE A 148 -3.72 12.05 9.81
N ASP A 149 -5.04 12.11 9.86
CA ASP A 149 -5.81 11.84 11.08
C ASP A 149 -5.58 10.41 11.57
N ARG A 150 -5.56 9.43 10.66
CA ARG A 150 -5.25 8.03 10.98
C ARG A 150 -3.81 7.84 11.45
N MET A 151 -2.84 8.51 10.81
CA MET A 151 -1.45 8.49 11.26
C MET A 151 -1.29 9.08 12.67
N GLN A 152 -1.93 10.23 12.94
CA GLN A 152 -1.93 10.85 14.27
C GLN A 152 -2.62 9.97 15.32
N ALA A 153 -3.77 9.39 14.97
CA ALA A 153 -4.46 8.45 15.84
C ALA A 153 -3.60 7.22 16.15
N ALA A 154 -2.83 6.71 15.18
CA ALA A 154 -1.92 5.60 15.39
C ALA A 154 -0.78 5.96 16.35
N LEU A 155 -0.13 7.12 16.15
CA LEU A 155 0.91 7.59 17.06
C LEU A 155 0.38 7.80 18.49
N LYS A 156 -0.83 8.36 18.62
CA LYS A 156 -1.50 8.49 19.92
C LYS A 156 -1.76 7.12 20.54
N THR A 157 -2.28 6.16 19.77
CA THR A 157 -2.56 4.79 20.24
C THR A 157 -1.27 4.10 20.71
N PHE A 158 -0.18 4.22 19.95
CA PHE A 158 1.13 3.68 20.34
C PHE A 158 1.65 4.26 21.66
N ALA A 159 1.36 5.54 21.94
CA ALA A 159 1.80 6.21 23.16
C ALA A 159 0.94 5.87 24.39
N VAL A 160 -0.38 5.67 24.20
CA VAL A 160 -1.34 5.57 25.32
C VAL A 160 -1.89 4.17 25.58
N ASP A 161 -1.91 3.30 24.58
CA ASP A 161 -2.42 1.93 24.70
C ASP A 161 -1.27 0.92 24.70
N GLU A 162 -0.95 0.41 25.89
CA GLU A 162 0.10 -0.60 26.09
C GLU A 162 -0.20 -1.93 25.38
N ASN A 163 -1.46 -2.19 25.01
CA ASN A 163 -1.85 -3.40 24.27
C ASN A 163 -1.80 -3.24 22.75
N SER A 164 -1.49 -2.04 22.25
CA SER A 164 -1.41 -1.74 20.82
C SER A 164 -0.30 -2.53 20.10
N VAL A 165 0.76 -2.88 20.81
CA VAL A 165 1.85 -3.73 20.34
C VAL A 165 2.38 -4.60 21.50
N SER A 166 3.03 -5.72 21.19
CA SER A 166 3.74 -6.49 22.21
C SER A 166 4.90 -5.69 22.83
N ALA A 167 5.25 -5.98 24.09
CA ALA A 167 6.38 -5.34 24.77
C ALA A 167 7.69 -5.45 23.97
N TYR A 168 7.99 -6.62 23.39
CA TYR A 168 9.18 -6.81 22.55
C TYR A 168 9.20 -5.82 21.37
N LEU A 169 8.08 -5.70 20.64
CA LEU A 169 7.97 -4.76 19.53
C LEU A 169 8.04 -3.31 20.01
N TYR A 170 7.37 -2.95 21.11
CA TYR A 170 7.45 -1.62 21.70
C TYR A 170 8.90 -1.19 21.95
N HIS A 171 9.68 -2.01 22.66
CA HIS A 171 11.07 -1.71 22.96
C HIS A 171 11.96 -1.68 21.70
N ARG A 172 11.78 -2.61 20.76
CA ARG A 172 12.51 -2.62 19.48
C ARG A 172 12.21 -1.40 18.63
N LEU A 173 10.93 -1.00 18.53
CA LEU A 173 10.51 0.16 17.75
C LEU A 173 11.07 1.47 18.33
N LEU A 174 11.21 1.58 19.65
CA LEU A 174 11.85 2.72 20.31
C LEU A 174 13.39 2.71 20.26
N GLY A 175 14.01 1.67 19.69
CA GLY A 175 15.47 1.53 19.65
C GLY A 175 16.10 1.14 20.98
N HIS A 176 15.31 0.61 21.93
CA HIS A 176 15.86 0.05 23.15
C HIS A 176 16.61 -1.25 22.87
N LYS A 177 17.66 -1.50 23.65
CA LYS A 177 18.36 -2.79 23.62
C LYS A 177 17.47 -3.85 24.26
N VAL A 178 17.08 -4.84 23.46
CA VAL A 178 16.34 -6.03 23.87
C VAL A 178 17.17 -7.25 23.47
N GLU A 179 17.07 -8.34 24.21
CA GLU A 179 17.62 -9.62 23.77
C GLU A 179 16.81 -10.17 22.59
N ASP A 180 17.48 -10.81 21.64
CA ASP A 180 16.80 -11.40 20.49
C ASP A 180 15.89 -12.55 20.93
N LEU A 181 14.62 -12.43 20.57
CA LEU A 181 13.61 -13.43 20.89
C LEU A 181 13.41 -14.38 19.70
N VAL A 182 13.58 -15.67 19.96
CA VAL A 182 13.22 -16.76 19.04
C VAL A 182 11.96 -17.45 19.54
N MET A 183 10.89 -17.37 18.75
CA MET A 183 9.62 -18.02 19.02
C MET A 183 9.70 -19.52 18.76
N LYS A 184 9.18 -20.30 19.70
CA LYS A 184 8.99 -21.74 19.54
C LYS A 184 7.81 -21.99 18.61
N VAL A 185 8.08 -22.25 17.34
CA VAL A 185 7.07 -22.60 16.33
C VAL A 185 7.39 -23.95 15.69
N THR A 186 6.34 -24.71 15.36
CA THR A 186 6.50 -25.92 14.55
C THR A 186 6.68 -25.49 13.10
N LEU A 187 7.89 -25.69 12.56
CA LEU A 187 8.18 -25.36 11.18
C LEU A 187 7.49 -26.33 10.22
N PRO A 188 6.99 -25.85 9.06
CA PRO A 188 6.38 -26.70 8.07
C PRO A 188 7.42 -27.64 7.44
N LYS A 189 7.00 -28.85 7.05
CA LYS A 189 7.87 -29.81 6.33
C LYS A 189 8.28 -29.29 4.94
N ARG A 190 7.40 -28.50 4.31
CA ARG A 190 7.63 -27.85 3.00
C ARG A 190 7.33 -26.36 3.13
N PHE A 191 8.31 -25.53 2.79
CA PHE A 191 8.17 -24.09 2.87
C PHE A 191 7.42 -23.49 1.67
N SER A 192 7.46 -24.09 0.48
CA SER A 192 6.67 -23.62 -0.66
C SER A 192 5.16 -23.79 -0.39
N ALA A 193 4.39 -22.72 -0.60
CA ALA A 193 2.93 -22.74 -0.46
C ALA A 193 2.25 -23.28 -1.74
N PRO A 194 1.07 -23.92 -1.62
CA PRO A 194 0.30 -24.37 -2.77
C PRO A 194 -0.08 -23.20 -3.68
N GLY A 195 -0.16 -23.44 -4.99
CA GLY A 195 -0.54 -22.42 -5.99
C GLY A 195 0.51 -21.32 -6.25
N LEU A 196 1.65 -21.36 -5.55
CA LEU A 196 2.78 -20.45 -5.76
C LEU A 196 4.00 -21.20 -6.34
N PRO A 197 4.94 -20.48 -6.99
CA PRO A 197 6.19 -21.06 -7.46
C PRO A 197 7.01 -21.68 -6.32
N GLU A 198 7.84 -22.67 -6.64
CA GLU A 198 8.82 -23.21 -5.70
C GLU A 198 9.78 -22.13 -5.21
N LEU A 199 10.00 -22.12 -3.89
CA LEU A 199 10.92 -21.19 -3.28
C LEU A 199 12.38 -21.61 -3.51
N ASN A 200 13.23 -20.64 -3.84
CA ASN A 200 14.67 -20.85 -3.81
C ASN A 200 15.24 -20.76 -2.39
N HIS A 201 16.52 -21.09 -2.21
CA HIS A 201 17.15 -21.17 -0.89
C HIS A 201 17.02 -19.88 -0.07
N SER A 202 17.18 -18.70 -0.69
CA SER A 202 17.15 -17.41 0.02
C SER A 202 15.72 -17.07 0.49
N GLN A 203 14.72 -17.48 -0.30
CA GLN A 203 13.31 -17.34 0.06
C GLN A 203 12.94 -18.35 1.16
N VAL A 204 13.39 -19.60 1.07
CA VAL A 204 13.18 -20.61 2.14
C VAL A 204 13.80 -20.13 3.45
N TYR A 205 15.02 -19.60 3.40
CA TYR A 205 15.69 -19.02 4.56
C TYR A 205 14.90 -17.85 5.16
N ALA A 206 14.36 -16.97 4.30
CA ALA A 206 13.50 -15.88 4.73
C ALA A 206 12.24 -16.38 5.43
N VAL A 207 11.48 -17.30 4.81
CA VAL A 207 10.27 -17.86 5.41
C VAL A 207 10.59 -18.53 6.76
N LYS A 208 11.63 -19.37 6.80
CA LYS A 208 12.04 -20.06 8.03
C LYS A 208 12.37 -19.08 9.15
N THR A 209 13.22 -18.10 8.87
CA THR A 209 13.66 -17.11 9.87
C THR A 209 12.49 -16.28 10.36
N VAL A 210 11.65 -15.78 9.45
CA VAL A 210 10.50 -14.92 9.78
C VAL A 210 9.50 -15.61 10.70
N LEU A 211 9.18 -16.88 10.45
CA LEU A 211 8.24 -17.64 11.28
C LEU A 211 8.71 -17.75 12.75
N GLN A 212 10.01 -17.61 13.00
CA GLN A 212 10.61 -17.76 14.33
C GLN A 212 10.87 -16.43 15.03
N HIS A 213 10.69 -15.28 14.40
CA HIS A 213 11.04 -13.98 15.02
C HIS A 213 9.83 -13.05 15.12
N PRO A 214 9.67 -12.31 16.25
CA PRO A 214 8.59 -11.33 16.40
C PRO A 214 8.74 -10.11 15.50
N LEU A 215 9.96 -9.76 15.09
CA LEU A 215 10.24 -8.67 14.16
C LEU A 215 11.17 -9.20 13.07
N SER A 216 10.85 -8.97 11.81
CA SER A 216 11.71 -9.34 10.69
C SER A 216 11.65 -8.30 9.59
N LEU A 217 12.82 -8.00 9.01
CA LEU A 217 12.96 -7.17 7.83
C LEU A 217 13.35 -8.08 6.66
N ILE A 218 12.64 -8.01 5.54
CA ILE A 218 13.02 -8.69 4.30
C ILE A 218 13.38 -7.62 3.27
N GLN A 219 14.64 -7.59 2.86
CA GLN A 219 15.08 -6.80 1.71
C GLN A 219 14.95 -7.63 0.44
N GLY A 220 14.20 -7.14 -0.53
CA GLY A 220 14.07 -7.85 -1.81
C GLY A 220 14.29 -6.95 -3.02
N PRO A 221 15.47 -7.06 -3.66
CA PRO A 221 15.75 -6.39 -4.92
C PRO A 221 14.71 -6.67 -6.02
N PRO A 222 14.64 -5.85 -7.09
CA PRO A 222 13.69 -6.03 -8.17
C PRO A 222 13.71 -7.44 -8.76
N GLY A 223 12.54 -8.07 -8.84
CA GLY A 223 12.40 -9.40 -9.44
C GLY A 223 12.83 -10.58 -8.55
N THR A 224 13.19 -10.37 -7.28
CA THR A 224 13.62 -11.46 -6.37
C THR A 224 12.48 -12.25 -5.72
N GLY A 225 11.23 -11.92 -6.06
CA GLY A 225 10.05 -12.62 -5.57
C GLY A 225 9.63 -12.23 -4.15
N LYS A 226 9.79 -10.95 -3.78
CA LYS A 226 9.25 -10.36 -2.52
C LYS A 226 7.83 -10.82 -2.26
N THR A 227 6.89 -10.48 -3.14
CA THR A 227 5.46 -10.77 -2.99
C THR A 227 5.15 -12.26 -2.94
N VAL A 228 5.92 -13.11 -3.65
CA VAL A 228 5.77 -14.58 -3.55
C VAL A 228 6.21 -15.08 -2.18
N THR A 229 7.31 -14.54 -1.66
CA THR A 229 7.83 -14.86 -0.33
C THR A 229 6.86 -14.37 0.75
N SER A 230 6.36 -13.13 0.65
CA SER A 230 5.34 -12.55 1.53
C SER A 230 4.07 -13.41 1.56
N ALA A 231 3.52 -13.78 0.40
CA ALA A 231 2.33 -14.62 0.34
C ALA A 231 2.56 -16.02 0.95
N THR A 232 3.77 -16.56 0.81
CA THR A 232 4.14 -17.84 1.44
C THR A 232 4.26 -17.73 2.96
N ILE A 233 4.83 -16.63 3.47
CA ILE A 233 4.86 -16.32 4.91
C ILE A 233 3.44 -16.25 5.45
N VAL A 234 2.56 -15.47 4.81
CA VAL A 234 1.16 -15.32 5.20
C VAL A 234 0.45 -16.68 5.25
N HIS A 235 0.68 -17.54 4.24
CA HIS A 235 0.13 -18.89 4.23
C HIS A 235 0.51 -19.69 5.47
N HIS A 236 1.78 -19.72 5.84
CA HIS A 236 2.24 -20.46 7.02
C HIS A 236 1.76 -19.84 8.33
N LEU A 237 1.69 -18.51 8.43
CA LEU A 237 1.17 -17.83 9.62
C LEU A 237 -0.30 -18.21 9.89
N VAL A 238 -1.12 -18.25 8.84
CA VAL A 238 -2.52 -18.73 8.94
C VAL A 238 -2.56 -20.20 9.33
N LYS A 239 -1.77 -21.07 8.67
CA LYS A 239 -1.76 -22.52 8.94
C LYS A 239 -1.22 -22.90 10.32
N GLN A 240 -0.43 -22.04 10.95
CA GLN A 240 0.00 -22.19 12.34
C GLN A 240 -1.09 -21.79 13.36
N ASN A 241 -2.31 -21.49 12.91
CA ASN A 241 -3.46 -21.09 13.73
C ASN A 241 -3.16 -19.89 14.65
N GLN A 242 -2.35 -18.94 14.17
CA GLN A 242 -2.06 -17.71 14.92
C GLN A 242 -3.17 -16.66 14.83
N GLY A 243 -4.34 -17.03 14.30
CA GLY A 243 -5.44 -16.15 14.00
C GLY A 243 -5.33 -15.52 12.63
N GLN A 244 -6.14 -14.49 12.41
CA GLN A 244 -6.20 -13.74 11.18
C GLN A 244 -4.92 -12.91 10.95
N VAL A 245 -4.45 -12.87 9.70
CA VAL A 245 -3.27 -12.09 9.31
C VAL A 245 -3.70 -10.79 8.63
N LEU A 246 -3.11 -9.67 9.05
CA LEU A 246 -3.26 -8.38 8.35
C LEU A 246 -2.11 -8.20 7.36
N VAL A 247 -2.45 -7.93 6.10
CA VAL A 247 -1.48 -7.62 5.05
C VAL A 247 -1.71 -6.21 4.54
N CYS A 248 -0.67 -5.38 4.62
CA CYS A 248 -0.70 -3.99 4.22
C CYS A 248 0.37 -3.66 3.18
N ALA A 249 0.13 -2.58 2.44
CA ALA A 249 1.14 -1.88 1.64
C ALA A 249 0.72 -0.41 1.48
N PRO A 250 1.64 0.53 1.20
CA PRO A 250 1.28 1.94 1.04
C PRO A 250 0.41 2.21 -0.21
N SER A 251 0.62 1.46 -1.30
CA SER A 251 -0.11 1.66 -2.56
C SER A 251 -1.15 0.58 -2.82
N ASN A 252 -2.28 0.95 -3.42
CA ASN A 252 -3.33 0.00 -3.77
C ASN A 252 -2.83 -1.10 -4.72
N ILE A 253 -1.96 -0.76 -5.68
CA ILE A 253 -1.39 -1.73 -6.63
C ILE A 253 -0.58 -2.80 -5.90
N ALA A 254 0.23 -2.42 -4.90
CA ALA A 254 1.00 -3.37 -4.11
C ALA A 254 0.10 -4.27 -3.24
N VAL A 255 -0.98 -3.71 -2.67
CA VAL A 255 -2.00 -4.48 -1.95
C VAL A 255 -2.67 -5.49 -2.88
N ASP A 256 -3.06 -5.08 -4.09
CA ASP A 256 -3.76 -5.94 -5.03
C ASP A 256 -2.85 -7.08 -5.53
N GLN A 257 -1.57 -6.81 -5.79
CA GLN A 257 -0.57 -7.83 -6.12
C GLN A 257 -0.39 -8.86 -4.98
N SER A 258 -0.30 -8.39 -3.73
CA SER A 258 -0.22 -9.26 -2.56
C SER A 258 -1.48 -10.11 -2.41
N THR A 259 -2.66 -9.47 -2.55
CA THR A 259 -3.98 -10.11 -2.49
C THR A 259 -4.10 -11.24 -3.51
N GLU A 260 -3.71 -11.00 -4.76
CA GLU A 260 -3.75 -12.00 -5.83
C GLU A 260 -2.88 -13.23 -5.51
N LYS A 261 -1.66 -13.01 -5.01
CA LYS A 261 -0.75 -14.10 -4.65
C LYS A 261 -1.23 -14.90 -3.44
N ILE A 262 -1.75 -14.23 -2.42
CA ILE A 262 -2.28 -14.89 -1.22
C ILE A 262 -3.51 -15.71 -1.59
N HIS A 263 -4.41 -15.17 -2.42
CA HIS A 263 -5.60 -15.89 -2.88
C HIS A 263 -5.25 -17.19 -3.62
N LYS A 264 -4.18 -17.20 -4.42
CA LYS A 264 -3.68 -18.41 -5.11
C LYS A 264 -3.29 -19.55 -4.17
N THR A 265 -3.04 -19.26 -2.89
CA THR A 265 -2.74 -20.30 -1.88
C THR A 265 -3.98 -21.01 -1.33
N GLY A 266 -5.19 -20.59 -1.76
CA GLY A 266 -6.46 -21.16 -1.31
C GLY A 266 -6.97 -20.63 0.03
N LEU A 267 -6.39 -19.54 0.55
CA LEU A 267 -6.88 -18.88 1.77
C LEU A 267 -8.11 -18.01 1.48
N LYS A 268 -8.93 -17.81 2.52
CA LYS A 268 -10.05 -16.87 2.51
C LYS A 268 -9.55 -15.44 2.67
N VAL A 269 -9.45 -14.71 1.57
CA VAL A 269 -8.92 -13.34 1.55
C VAL A 269 -10.05 -12.32 1.42
N VAL A 270 -10.00 -11.27 2.23
CA VAL A 270 -10.86 -10.09 2.09
C VAL A 270 -9.99 -8.87 1.75
N ARG A 271 -10.27 -8.22 0.62
CA ARG A 271 -9.65 -6.96 0.22
C ARG A 271 -10.51 -5.79 0.72
N LEU A 272 -10.03 -5.04 1.72
CA LEU A 272 -10.74 -3.88 2.25
C LEU A 272 -10.29 -2.60 1.53
N CYS A 273 -11.19 -2.00 0.76
CA CYS A 273 -10.95 -0.75 0.03
C CYS A 273 -11.61 0.45 0.75
N ALA A 274 -11.06 1.65 0.54
CA ALA A 274 -11.74 2.88 0.93
C ALA A 274 -13.07 3.02 0.16
N LYS A 275 -14.09 3.60 0.79
CA LYS A 275 -15.41 3.78 0.17
C LYS A 275 -15.37 4.54 -1.15
N SER A 276 -14.49 5.53 -1.28
CA SER A 276 -14.30 6.29 -2.52
C SER A 276 -13.71 5.47 -3.67
N ARG A 277 -13.29 4.24 -3.41
CA ARG A 277 -12.72 3.31 -4.40
C ARG A 277 -13.61 2.10 -4.66
N GLU A 278 -14.82 2.02 -4.10
CA GLU A 278 -15.74 0.89 -4.31
C GLU A 278 -16.24 0.79 -5.76
N ALA A 279 -16.25 1.89 -6.51
CA ALA A 279 -16.63 1.91 -7.93
C ALA A 279 -15.47 1.55 -8.88
N LEU A 280 -14.24 1.41 -8.37
CA LEU A 280 -13.07 1.16 -9.21
C LEU A 280 -12.84 -0.33 -9.41
N ASP A 281 -12.58 -0.72 -10.66
CA ASP A 281 -12.22 -2.10 -10.97
C ASP A 281 -10.72 -2.37 -10.79
N SER A 282 -10.40 -3.62 -10.50
CA SER A 282 -9.06 -4.15 -10.22
C SER A 282 -9.05 -5.66 -10.48
N PRO A 283 -7.87 -6.27 -10.73
CA PRO A 283 -7.76 -7.71 -10.91
C PRO A 283 -8.26 -8.55 -9.72
N VAL A 284 -8.45 -7.93 -8.55
CA VAL A 284 -8.90 -8.57 -7.30
C VAL A 284 -10.23 -8.03 -6.80
N SER A 285 -11.01 -7.32 -7.63
CA SER A 285 -12.31 -6.75 -7.24
C SER A 285 -13.27 -7.78 -6.67
N PHE A 286 -13.25 -9.01 -7.17
CA PHE A 286 -14.08 -10.11 -6.66
C PHE A 286 -13.76 -10.50 -5.21
N LEU A 287 -12.57 -10.14 -4.70
CA LEU A 287 -12.18 -10.31 -3.31
C LEU A 287 -12.47 -9.07 -2.46
N ALA A 288 -12.93 -7.96 -3.07
CA ALA A 288 -13.23 -6.75 -2.33
C ALA A 288 -14.43 -6.94 -1.41
N LEU A 289 -14.35 -6.43 -0.16
CA LEU A 289 -15.39 -6.63 0.86
C LEU A 289 -16.79 -6.27 0.34
N HIS A 290 -16.94 -5.12 -0.32
CA HIS A 290 -18.22 -4.65 -0.85
C HIS A 290 -18.79 -5.58 -1.94
N ASN A 291 -17.94 -6.16 -2.78
CA ASN A 291 -18.35 -7.11 -3.83
C ASN A 291 -18.69 -8.49 -3.25
N GLN A 292 -17.93 -8.96 -2.26
CA GLN A 292 -18.27 -10.19 -1.54
C GLN A 292 -19.65 -10.07 -0.89
N ILE A 293 -19.95 -8.93 -0.24
CA ILE A 293 -21.27 -8.66 0.36
C ILE A 293 -22.37 -8.66 -0.69
N ARG A 294 -22.14 -7.98 -1.83
CA ARG A 294 -23.12 -7.94 -2.93
C ARG A 294 -23.48 -9.35 -3.43
N ASN A 295 -22.50 -10.25 -3.41
CA ASN A 295 -22.66 -11.62 -3.88
C ASN A 295 -23.15 -12.61 -2.81
N LEU A 296 -23.30 -12.20 -1.54
CA LEU A 296 -23.79 -13.09 -0.47
C LEU A 296 -25.22 -13.59 -0.75
N GLU A 297 -25.38 -14.88 -0.99
CA GLU A 297 -26.69 -15.52 -1.17
C GLU A 297 -27.47 -15.70 0.14
N SER A 298 -26.76 -15.75 1.27
CA SER A 298 -27.36 -15.97 2.59
C SER A 298 -28.20 -14.80 3.12
N GLU A 299 -28.14 -13.62 2.47
CA GLU A 299 -28.77 -12.38 2.96
C GLU A 299 -29.69 -11.74 1.91
N PRO A 300 -30.87 -12.35 1.64
CA PRO A 300 -31.77 -11.89 0.57
C PRO A 300 -32.39 -10.52 0.87
N GLU A 301 -32.59 -10.16 2.13
CA GLU A 301 -33.11 -8.85 2.53
C GLU A 301 -32.13 -7.73 2.13
N LEU A 302 -30.84 -7.92 2.40
CA LEU A 302 -29.80 -6.96 2.01
C LEU A 302 -29.74 -6.80 0.49
N LYS A 303 -29.86 -7.89 -0.27
CA LYS A 303 -29.91 -7.84 -1.74
C LYS A 303 -31.10 -7.04 -2.26
N LYS A 304 -32.31 -7.25 -1.69
CA LYS A 304 -33.50 -6.47 -2.08
C LYS A 304 -33.33 -4.99 -1.79
N LEU A 305 -32.81 -4.64 -0.61
CA LEU A 305 -32.55 -3.24 -0.24
C LEU A 305 -31.47 -2.60 -1.13
N GLN A 306 -30.43 -3.36 -1.49
CA GLN A 306 -29.40 -2.90 -2.43
C GLN A 306 -30.00 -2.67 -3.82
N GLN A 307 -30.81 -3.60 -4.33
CA GLN A 307 -31.44 -3.47 -5.64
C GLN A 307 -32.38 -2.27 -5.68
N LEU A 308 -33.22 -2.10 -4.65
CA LEU A 308 -34.10 -0.94 -4.53
C LEU A 308 -33.28 0.36 -4.57
N LYS A 309 -32.18 0.42 -3.80
CA LYS A 309 -31.27 1.56 -3.80
C LYS A 309 -30.62 1.84 -5.15
N ASP A 310 -30.24 0.80 -5.89
CA ASP A 310 -29.65 0.92 -7.22
C ASP A 310 -30.69 1.42 -8.25
N GLU A 311 -31.96 1.04 -8.11
CA GLU A 311 -33.06 1.44 -8.99
C GLU A 311 -33.58 2.87 -8.70
N THR A 312 -33.77 3.21 -7.42
CA THR A 312 -34.35 4.50 -6.98
C THR A 312 -33.31 5.56 -6.66
N GLY A 313 -32.03 5.20 -6.52
CA GLY A 313 -30.94 6.07 -6.08
C GLY A 313 -30.92 6.34 -4.57
N GLU A 314 -32.09 6.37 -3.92
CA GLU A 314 -32.26 6.62 -2.50
C GLU A 314 -33.25 5.65 -1.85
N LEU A 315 -33.03 5.35 -0.56
CA LEU A 315 -33.92 4.53 0.26
C LEU A 315 -34.71 5.41 1.24
N SER A 316 -35.88 4.92 1.68
CA SER A 316 -36.61 5.54 2.81
C SER A 316 -35.72 5.57 4.06
N SER A 317 -35.99 6.48 5.01
CA SER A 317 -35.16 6.57 6.23
C SER A 317 -35.16 5.28 7.05
N ALA A 318 -36.27 4.53 7.04
CA ALA A 318 -36.36 3.24 7.71
C ALA A 318 -35.53 2.16 6.98
N ASP A 319 -35.65 2.09 5.65
CA ASP A 319 -34.93 1.14 4.82
C ASP A 319 -33.43 1.41 4.81
N GLU A 320 -33.00 2.68 4.76
CA GLU A 320 -31.59 3.06 4.82
C GLU A 320 -30.97 2.67 6.18
N LYS A 321 -31.74 2.81 7.29
CA LYS A 321 -31.30 2.35 8.62
C LYS A 321 -31.17 0.83 8.66
N ARG A 322 -32.14 0.10 8.10
CA ARG A 322 -32.14 -1.36 8.03
C ARG A 322 -30.99 -1.88 7.16
N TYR A 323 -30.83 -1.32 5.96
CA TYR A 323 -29.74 -1.59 5.02
C TYR A 323 -28.37 -1.41 5.68
N ARG A 324 -28.14 -0.28 6.37
CA ARG A 324 -26.87 -0.03 7.07
C ARG A 324 -26.59 -1.05 8.17
N THR A 325 -27.62 -1.48 8.89
CA THR A 325 -27.49 -2.46 9.97
C THR A 325 -27.08 -3.82 9.41
N LEU A 326 -27.82 -4.32 8.41
CA LEU A 326 -27.54 -5.59 7.74
C LEU A 326 -26.17 -5.56 7.04
N LYS A 327 -25.85 -4.49 6.33
CA LYS A 327 -24.54 -4.32 5.67
C LYS A 327 -23.40 -4.40 6.69
N ARG A 328 -23.51 -3.70 7.83
CA ARG A 328 -22.48 -3.75 8.89
C ARG A 328 -22.33 -5.15 9.49
N GLN A 329 -23.43 -5.88 9.66
CA GLN A 329 -23.39 -7.25 10.14
C GLN A 329 -22.65 -8.15 9.14
N CYS A 330 -22.99 -8.09 7.86
CA CYS A 330 -22.31 -8.83 6.79
C CYS A 330 -20.83 -8.45 6.67
N GLU A 331 -20.51 -7.15 6.75
CA GLU A 331 -19.13 -6.66 6.78
C GLU A 331 -18.37 -7.31 7.94
N SER A 332 -18.94 -7.30 9.14
CA SER A 332 -18.33 -7.90 10.32
C SER A 332 -18.16 -9.41 10.20
N ASP A 333 -19.13 -10.12 9.63
CA ASP A 333 -19.07 -11.58 9.52
C ASP A 333 -18.03 -12.02 8.49
N LEU A 334 -17.94 -11.35 7.34
CA LEU A 334 -16.90 -11.63 6.35
C LEU A 334 -15.51 -11.31 6.88
N LEU A 335 -15.35 -10.15 7.54
CA LEU A 335 -14.08 -9.74 8.10
C LEU A 335 -13.63 -10.70 9.21
N ARG A 336 -14.50 -11.15 10.12
CA ARG A 336 -14.13 -12.12 11.18
C ARG A 336 -13.79 -13.51 10.65
N ASN A 337 -14.45 -13.95 9.58
CA ASN A 337 -14.26 -15.29 9.02
C ASN A 337 -13.15 -15.39 7.97
N ALA A 338 -12.49 -14.28 7.64
CA ALA A 338 -11.38 -14.27 6.70
C ALA A 338 -10.08 -14.76 7.34
N ASP A 339 -9.32 -15.55 6.61
CA ASP A 339 -7.96 -15.94 7.00
C ASP A 339 -7.01 -14.73 6.94
N VAL A 340 -7.22 -13.87 5.94
CA VAL A 340 -6.35 -12.73 5.64
C VAL A 340 -7.18 -11.50 5.25
N ILE A 341 -6.87 -10.35 5.86
CA ILE A 341 -7.37 -9.05 5.42
C ILE A 341 -6.25 -8.29 4.72
N CYS A 342 -6.50 -7.87 3.48
CA CYS A 342 -5.59 -7.04 2.69
C CYS A 342 -6.13 -5.61 2.59
N CYS A 343 -5.34 -4.60 2.97
CA CYS A 343 -5.73 -3.19 2.83
C CYS A 343 -4.50 -2.30 2.69
N THR A 344 -4.66 -1.00 2.39
CA THR A 344 -3.52 -0.08 2.43
C THR A 344 -3.09 0.19 3.87
N CYS A 345 -1.87 0.66 4.11
CA CYS A 345 -1.41 1.04 5.46
C CYS A 345 -2.39 2.02 6.12
N VAL A 346 -2.71 3.14 5.46
CA VAL A 346 -3.76 4.06 5.91
C VAL A 346 -5.14 3.38 5.99
N GLY A 347 -5.44 2.48 5.05
CA GLY A 347 -6.68 1.72 4.99
C GLY A 347 -6.94 0.84 6.22
N SER A 348 -5.89 0.39 6.91
CA SER A 348 -6.03 -0.40 8.15
C SER A 348 -6.69 0.37 9.30
N GLY A 349 -6.60 1.71 9.31
CA GLY A 349 -7.33 2.59 10.23
C GLY A 349 -8.79 2.83 9.85
N ASP A 350 -9.39 2.00 8.99
CA ASP A 350 -10.80 2.09 8.64
C ASP A 350 -11.69 1.70 9.83
N PRO A 351 -12.78 2.42 10.13
CA PRO A 351 -13.69 2.08 11.22
C PRO A 351 -14.32 0.69 11.13
N ARG A 352 -14.31 0.03 9.95
CA ARG A 352 -14.75 -1.37 9.83
C ARG A 352 -13.76 -2.36 10.47
N LEU A 353 -12.51 -1.94 10.69
CA LEU A 353 -11.49 -2.66 11.42
C LEU A 353 -11.26 -2.08 12.84
N SER A 354 -12.07 -1.11 13.27
CA SER A 354 -12.00 -0.63 14.65
C SER A 354 -12.79 -1.53 15.60
N HIS A 355 -12.56 -1.37 16.91
CA HIS A 355 -13.29 -2.01 18.01
C HIS A 355 -13.46 -3.53 17.87
N GLY A 356 -12.52 -4.29 18.44
CA GLY A 356 -12.60 -5.75 18.56
C GLY A 356 -11.76 -6.54 17.56
N TYR A 357 -11.10 -5.87 16.60
CA TYR A 357 -10.06 -6.47 15.78
C TYR A 357 -8.69 -6.28 16.43
N GLN A 358 -7.95 -7.37 16.57
CA GLN A 358 -6.52 -7.36 16.86
C GLN A 358 -5.82 -8.31 15.91
N PHE A 359 -4.73 -7.84 15.30
CA PHE A 359 -3.94 -8.61 14.36
C PHE A 359 -2.62 -8.96 15.00
N ARG A 360 -2.54 -10.20 15.50
CA ARG A 360 -1.30 -10.72 16.10
C ARG A 360 -0.15 -10.65 15.10
N SER A 361 -0.41 -11.06 13.85
CA SER A 361 0.60 -11.16 12.81
C SER A 361 0.28 -10.17 11.69
N ILE A 362 1.23 -9.27 11.43
CA ILE A 362 1.10 -8.18 10.47
C ILE A 362 2.27 -8.23 9.49
N LEU A 363 1.96 -8.21 8.19
CA LEU A 363 2.95 -8.08 7.12
C LEU A 363 2.71 -6.77 6.36
N ILE A 364 3.75 -5.96 6.21
CA ILE A 364 3.71 -4.73 5.41
C ILE A 364 4.66 -4.89 4.22
N ASP A 365 4.12 -5.05 3.01
CA ASP A 365 4.88 -5.08 1.76
C ASP A 365 5.12 -3.67 1.23
N GLU A 366 6.22 -3.49 0.49
CA GLU A 366 6.73 -2.18 0.05
C GLU A 366 6.81 -1.14 1.19
N SER A 367 7.17 -1.57 2.41
CA SER A 367 7.21 -0.73 3.61
C SER A 367 8.19 0.44 3.53
N THR A 368 9.19 0.35 2.64
CA THR A 368 10.15 1.43 2.37
C THR A 368 9.54 2.61 1.63
N GLN A 369 8.38 2.43 0.97
CA GLN A 369 7.64 3.51 0.30
C GLN A 369 6.71 4.29 1.25
N ALA A 370 6.54 3.83 2.49
CA ALA A 370 5.66 4.44 3.48
C ALA A 370 6.44 5.25 4.50
N THR A 371 5.89 6.40 4.91
CA THR A 371 6.45 7.12 6.08
C THR A 371 6.28 6.26 7.34
N GLU A 372 7.10 6.48 8.36
CA GLU A 372 6.97 5.73 9.61
C GLU A 372 5.58 5.86 10.25
N PRO A 373 4.96 7.06 10.38
CA PRO A 373 3.59 7.18 10.91
C PRO A 373 2.55 6.41 10.09
N GLU A 374 2.74 6.32 8.77
CA GLU A 374 1.88 5.52 7.89
C GLU A 374 2.03 4.01 8.16
N CYS A 375 3.27 3.52 8.31
CA CYS A 375 3.52 2.13 8.72
C CYS A 375 2.95 1.81 10.09
N MET A 376 2.89 2.80 11.00
CA MET A 376 2.38 2.58 12.34
C MET A 376 0.87 2.38 12.39
N VAL A 377 0.10 2.83 11.39
CA VAL A 377 -1.37 2.67 11.34
C VAL A 377 -1.81 1.21 11.51
N PRO A 378 -1.27 0.23 10.74
CA PRO A 378 -1.57 -1.17 10.98
C PRO A 378 -0.87 -1.73 12.22
N VAL A 379 0.36 -1.30 12.53
CA VAL A 379 1.18 -1.87 13.62
C VAL A 379 0.49 -1.78 14.98
N VAL A 380 -0.19 -0.67 15.25
CA VAL A 380 -0.88 -0.44 16.54
C VAL A 380 -2.16 -1.26 16.72
N LEU A 381 -2.53 -2.10 15.76
CA LEU A 381 -3.71 -2.98 15.84
C LEU A 381 -3.42 -4.29 16.58
N GLY A 382 -2.53 -4.27 17.58
CA GLY A 382 -2.22 -5.42 18.45
C GLY A 382 -1.09 -6.31 17.95
N ALA A 383 -0.13 -5.76 17.21
CA ALA A 383 0.97 -6.52 16.62
C ALA A 383 1.80 -7.26 17.68
N ARG A 384 2.03 -8.55 17.45
CA ARG A 384 2.98 -9.39 18.22
C ARG A 384 4.02 -10.06 17.33
N GLN A 385 3.74 -10.18 16.04
CA GLN A 385 4.69 -10.55 15.00
C GLN A 385 4.56 -9.57 13.82
N LEU A 386 5.63 -8.84 13.52
CA LEU A 386 5.69 -7.81 12.50
C LEU A 386 6.74 -8.16 11.44
N ILE A 387 6.30 -8.22 10.19
CA ILE A 387 7.16 -8.47 9.03
C ILE A 387 7.12 -7.24 8.14
N LEU A 388 8.26 -6.58 7.97
CA LEU A 388 8.41 -5.45 7.05
C LEU A 388 9.18 -5.92 5.83
N VAL A 389 8.57 -5.78 4.66
CA VAL A 389 9.14 -6.20 3.38
C VAL A 389 9.32 -4.96 2.52
N GLY A 390 10.51 -4.76 1.97
CA GLY A 390 10.80 -3.57 1.20
C GLY A 390 12.17 -3.60 0.55
N ASP A 391 12.57 -2.45 0.03
CA ASP A 391 13.89 -2.28 -0.55
C ASP A 391 14.29 -0.80 -0.48
N HIS A 392 15.23 -0.48 0.43
CA HIS A 392 15.69 0.89 0.66
C HIS A 392 16.57 1.41 -0.49
N CYS A 393 16.90 0.57 -1.47
CA CYS A 393 17.54 0.97 -2.73
C CYS A 393 16.53 1.39 -3.82
N GLN A 394 15.21 1.31 -3.53
CA GLN A 394 14.14 1.73 -4.44
C GLN A 394 13.49 3.05 -3.97
N LEU A 395 12.26 3.33 -4.43
CA LEU A 395 11.54 4.54 -4.06
C LEU A 395 11.26 4.57 -2.56
N GLY A 396 11.59 5.71 -1.94
CA GLY A 396 11.19 6.05 -0.57
C GLY A 396 9.83 6.76 -0.50
N PRO A 397 9.44 7.22 0.70
CA PRO A 397 8.19 7.95 0.91
C PRO A 397 8.19 9.31 0.23
N VAL A 398 7.04 9.71 -0.32
CA VAL A 398 6.88 11.05 -0.93
C VAL A 398 6.46 12.05 0.15
N VAL A 399 7.38 12.95 0.53
CA VAL A 399 7.12 14.01 1.53
C VAL A 399 7.18 15.38 0.85
N MET A 400 6.02 16.02 0.68
CA MET A 400 5.92 17.32 0.01
C MET A 400 6.59 18.46 0.79
N SER A 401 6.45 18.45 2.12
CA SER A 401 7.08 19.46 2.97
C SER A 401 8.58 19.20 3.11
N LYS A 402 9.40 20.03 2.44
CA LYS A 402 10.87 19.97 2.55
C LYS A 402 11.35 20.11 4.00
N LYS A 403 10.64 20.88 4.84
CA LYS A 403 10.95 21.00 6.27
C LYS A 403 10.75 19.67 6.99
N ALA A 404 9.60 19.01 6.75
CA ALA A 404 9.31 17.72 7.37
C ALA A 404 10.24 16.61 6.87
N ALA A 405 10.56 16.58 5.57
CA ALA A 405 11.52 15.64 4.99
C ALA A 405 12.90 15.79 5.64
N LYS A 406 13.42 17.02 5.74
CA LYS A 406 14.70 17.32 6.41
C LYS A 406 14.69 16.97 7.91
N ALA A 407 13.52 17.03 8.55
CA ALA A 407 13.35 16.64 9.95
C ALA A 407 13.22 15.11 10.14
N GLY A 408 13.32 14.31 9.07
CA GLY A 408 13.36 12.84 9.14
C GLY A 408 12.08 12.13 8.67
N LEU A 409 11.01 12.84 8.30
CA LEU A 409 9.75 12.18 7.89
C LEU A 409 9.88 11.34 6.61
N SER A 410 10.91 11.59 5.80
CA SER A 410 11.22 10.79 4.61
C SER A 410 11.96 9.49 4.91
N GLN A 411 12.38 9.25 6.15
CA GLN A 411 12.92 7.96 6.55
C GLN A 411 11.77 7.01 6.87
N SER A 412 11.73 5.87 6.20
CA SER A 412 10.77 4.81 6.48
C SER A 412 11.11 4.08 7.80
N LEU A 413 10.10 3.44 8.40
CA LEU A 413 10.31 2.57 9.56
C LEU A 413 11.34 1.47 9.27
N PHE A 414 11.31 0.90 8.06
CA PHE A 414 12.25 -0.12 7.62
C PHE A 414 13.69 0.42 7.68
N GLU A 415 13.96 1.58 7.09
CA GLU A 415 15.30 2.18 7.06
C GLU A 415 15.80 2.52 8.46
N ARG A 416 14.94 3.10 9.31
CA ARG A 416 15.31 3.42 10.70
C ARG A 416 15.70 2.16 11.47
N LEU A 417 14.96 1.06 11.31
CA LEU A 417 15.29 -0.21 11.97
C LEU A 417 16.60 -0.82 11.44
N VAL A 418 16.93 -0.64 10.16
CA VAL A 418 18.25 -1.00 9.62
C VAL A 418 19.36 -0.19 10.26
N VAL A 419 19.16 1.12 10.44
CA VAL A 419 20.12 2.01 11.14
C VAL A 419 20.28 1.61 12.61
N LEU A 420 19.24 1.04 13.24
CA LEU A 420 19.28 0.47 14.59
C LEU A 420 19.82 -0.99 14.63
N ASP A 421 20.65 -1.34 13.66
CA ASP A 421 21.35 -2.64 13.53
C ASP A 421 20.43 -3.87 13.36
N ILE A 422 19.16 -3.71 12.99
CA ILE A 422 18.31 -4.84 12.58
C ILE A 422 18.66 -5.23 11.14
N ARG A 423 19.36 -6.35 10.99
CA ARG A 423 19.82 -6.84 9.68
C ARG A 423 18.67 -7.40 8.84
N PRO A 424 18.40 -6.86 7.64
CA PRO A 424 17.41 -7.45 6.74
C PRO A 424 17.85 -8.79 6.18
N ILE A 425 16.89 -9.69 6.05
CA ILE A 425 17.05 -10.92 5.27
C ILE A 425 16.98 -10.53 3.80
N ARG A 426 18.08 -10.70 3.06
CA ARG A 426 18.16 -10.34 1.64
C ARG A 426 17.74 -11.50 0.75
N LEU A 427 16.78 -11.27 -0.14
CA LEU A 427 16.48 -12.19 -1.24
C LEU A 427 17.52 -12.00 -2.36
N GLN A 428 18.08 -13.08 -2.89
CA GLN A 428 19.29 -12.99 -3.72
C GLN A 428 19.09 -13.38 -5.19
N VAL A 429 18.08 -14.22 -5.47
CA VAL A 429 17.84 -14.72 -6.84
C VAL A 429 16.76 -13.90 -7.50
N GLN A 430 17.09 -13.20 -8.58
CA GLN A 430 16.06 -12.51 -9.38
C GLN A 430 15.54 -13.40 -10.51
N HIS A 431 14.30 -13.15 -10.93
CA HIS A 431 13.59 -13.93 -11.95
C HIS A 431 12.91 -13.08 -13.03
N ARG A 432 13.11 -11.76 -13.06
CA ARG A 432 12.35 -10.83 -13.93
C ARG A 432 13.13 -10.40 -15.18
N MET A 433 14.35 -9.92 -14.99
CA MET A 433 15.16 -9.29 -16.03
C MET A 433 16.06 -10.32 -16.74
N HIS A 434 16.61 -9.94 -17.89
CA HIS A 434 17.70 -10.66 -18.54
C HIS A 434 19.03 -10.36 -17.81
N PRO A 435 20.01 -11.30 -17.71
CA PRO A 435 21.27 -11.08 -16.99
C PRO A 435 22.06 -9.82 -17.40
N ALA A 436 21.97 -9.43 -18.67
CA ALA A 436 22.59 -8.19 -19.15
C ALA A 436 21.97 -6.93 -18.53
N LEU A 437 20.65 -6.90 -18.34
CA LEU A 437 19.93 -5.73 -17.82
C LEU A 437 20.16 -5.52 -16.33
N SER A 438 20.46 -6.60 -15.62
CA SER A 438 20.61 -6.60 -14.17
C SER A 438 22.03 -6.44 -13.66
N ALA A 439 23.02 -6.64 -14.53
CA ALA A 439 24.42 -6.52 -14.16
C ALA A 439 24.68 -5.13 -13.54
N PHE A 440 24.17 -4.07 -14.19
CA PHE A 440 24.31 -2.70 -13.68
C PHE A 440 23.57 -2.47 -12.35
N PRO A 441 22.25 -2.73 -12.22
CA PRO A 441 21.56 -2.58 -10.93
C PRO A 441 22.20 -3.40 -9.80
N SER A 442 22.60 -4.64 -10.07
CA SER A 442 23.23 -5.52 -9.09
C SER A 442 24.53 -4.94 -8.55
N ASN A 443 25.43 -4.52 -9.44
CA ASN A 443 26.75 -4.01 -9.05
C ASN A 443 26.67 -2.67 -8.34
N ILE A 444 25.79 -1.76 -8.78
CA ILE A 444 25.73 -0.39 -8.27
C ILE A 444 24.96 -0.29 -6.94
N PHE A 445 23.84 -0.98 -6.81
CA PHE A 445 22.95 -0.80 -5.66
C PHE A 445 22.99 -1.97 -4.66
N TYR A 446 23.53 -3.12 -5.05
CA TYR A 446 23.47 -4.35 -4.24
C TYR A 446 24.80 -5.09 -4.17
N GLU A 447 25.94 -4.40 -4.39
CA GLU A 447 27.30 -4.93 -4.22
C GLU A 447 27.58 -6.21 -5.06
N GLY A 448 26.86 -6.39 -6.18
CA GLY A 448 26.98 -7.58 -7.01
C GLY A 448 26.34 -8.85 -6.42
N LEU A 449 25.57 -8.72 -5.33
CA LEU A 449 25.00 -9.85 -4.58
C LEU A 449 23.68 -10.39 -5.16
N ILE A 450 23.18 -9.82 -6.26
CA ILE A 450 22.02 -10.35 -7.00
C ILE A 450 22.51 -11.23 -8.14
N TYR A 451 22.06 -12.48 -8.15
CA TYR A 451 22.42 -13.44 -9.19
C TYR A 451 21.18 -14.07 -9.87
N PHE A 452 21.46 -14.71 -11.01
CA PHE A 452 20.48 -15.22 -11.96
C PHE A 452 20.59 -16.73 -12.06
N ILE A 453 19.46 -17.41 -12.20
CA ILE A 453 19.48 -18.80 -12.63
C ILE A 453 19.42 -18.79 -14.16
N ILE A 454 20.52 -19.21 -14.80
CA ILE A 454 20.50 -19.53 -16.23
C ILE A 454 19.65 -20.80 -16.37
N GLN A 455 18.38 -20.67 -16.77
CA GLN A 455 17.71 -21.80 -17.37
C GLN A 455 18.46 -22.12 -18.65
N LYS A 456 19.15 -23.28 -18.71
CA LYS A 456 19.64 -23.83 -19.97
C LYS A 456 18.44 -23.99 -20.89
N LYS A 457 18.14 -22.97 -21.72
CA LYS A 457 17.20 -23.12 -22.83
C LYS A 457 17.75 -24.27 -23.67
N LYS A 458 16.99 -25.37 -23.78
CA LYS A 458 17.14 -26.28 -24.92
C LYS A 458 17.16 -25.37 -26.16
N LYS A 459 18.26 -25.35 -26.91
CA LYS A 459 18.39 -24.59 -28.16
C LYS A 459 17.20 -24.96 -29.04
N LYS A 460 16.17 -24.13 -29.09
CA LYS A 460 15.26 -24.08 -30.23
C LYS A 460 15.96 -23.17 -31.23
N ASN A 461 16.49 -23.78 -32.29
CA ASN A 461 17.03 -23.07 -33.43
C ASN A 461 15.93 -22.16 -33.98
N PHE A 462 16.02 -20.86 -33.70
CA PHE A 462 15.33 -19.86 -34.51
C PHE A 462 16.22 -19.60 -35.72
N HIS A 463 15.83 -20.15 -36.88
CA HIS A 463 16.36 -19.68 -38.15
C HIS A 463 15.85 -18.25 -38.37
N LEU A 464 16.74 -17.27 -38.23
CA LEU A 464 16.52 -15.96 -38.83
C LEU A 464 16.68 -16.14 -40.34
N ASN A 465 15.59 -16.00 -41.07
CA ASN A 465 15.65 -15.77 -42.52
C ASN A 465 16.42 -14.46 -42.73
N ARG A 466 17.57 -14.55 -43.39
CA ARG A 466 18.24 -13.41 -43.99
C ARG A 466 17.31 -12.88 -45.08
N TYR A 467 16.97 -11.59 -44.99
CA TYR A 467 16.54 -10.85 -46.16
C TYR A 467 17.77 -10.68 -47.05
N ASP A 468 17.78 -11.35 -48.19
CA ASP A 468 18.68 -11.02 -49.28
C ASP A 468 18.28 -9.62 -49.81
N GLN A 469 19.30 -8.78 -49.99
CA GLN A 469 19.21 -7.51 -50.66
C GLN A 469 19.26 -7.77 -52.18
N ASP A 470 18.24 -7.29 -52.90
CA ASP A 470 18.35 -6.95 -54.32
C ASP A 470 18.64 -5.44 -54.44
#